data_AF-G6C2L2-F1
#
_entry.id   AF-G6C2L2-F1
#
_cell.length_a   1.000
_cell.length_b   1.000
_cell.length_c   1.000
_cell.angle_alpha   90.00
_cell.angle_beta   90.00
_cell.angle_gamma   90.00
#
_symmetry.space_group_name_H-M   'P 1'
#
loop_
_entity.id
_entity.type
_entity.pdbx_description
1 polymer ?
#
loop_
_entity_poly.entity_id
_entity_poly.type
_entity_poly.pdbx_seq_one_letter_code
_entity_poly.pdbx_strand_id
1 'polypeptide(L)'
;MLNRDKYILNSLHDLDLSPTMEKNAKDKYVALSKYLDEQGLDSDFYPQGSFLIGTTIRPYHNGKEHDYDLDVLTILKKTLMRKV
;
A
#
# COMPACT_ATOMS: atom_id res chain seq x y z
N MET A 1 36.62 12.80 -11.70
CA MET A 1 35.53 12.33 -12.59
C MET A 1 34.41 11.82 -11.69
N LEU A 2 33.23 12.44 -11.71
CA LEU A 2 32.08 11.92 -10.95
C LEU A 2 31.70 10.56 -11.54
N ASN A 3 31.66 9.53 -10.69
CA ASN A 3 31.16 8.22 -11.08
C ASN A 3 29.62 8.30 -11.11
N ARG A 4 29.06 8.70 -12.25
CA ARG A 4 27.61 8.90 -12.46
C ARG A 4 26.81 7.69 -11.99
N ASP A 5 27.29 6.49 -12.31
CA ASP A 5 26.62 5.24 -11.96
C ASP A 5 26.49 5.08 -10.44
N LYS A 6 27.53 5.43 -9.68
CA LYS A 6 27.49 5.41 -8.21
C LYS A 6 26.40 6.35 -7.66
N TYR A 7 26.25 7.54 -8.22
CA TYR A 7 25.22 8.48 -7.77
C TYR A 7 23.82 7.98 -8.10
N ILE A 8 23.62 7.44 -9.31
CA ILE A 8 22.33 6.87 -9.72
C ILE A 8 21.97 5.70 -8.80
N LEU A 9 22.89 4.78 -8.55
CA LEU A 9 22.65 3.62 -7.69
C LEU A 9 22.29 4.02 -6.25
N ASN A 10 22.99 5.01 -5.69
CA ASN A 10 22.67 5.52 -4.36
C ASN A 10 21.28 6.18 -4.34
N SER A 11 20.95 6.98 -5.34
CA SER A 11 19.63 7.62 -5.43
C SER A 11 18.50 6.59 -5.59
N LEU A 12 18.72 5.49 -6.33
CA LEU A 12 17.73 4.42 -6.44
C LEU A 12 17.48 3.74 -5.10
N HIS A 13 18.53 3.43 -4.34
CA HIS A 13 18.40 2.86 -3.00
C HIS A 13 17.62 3.78 -2.04
N ASP A 14 17.79 5.09 -2.17
CA ASP A 14 17.07 6.06 -1.33
C ASP A 14 15.58 6.18 -1.70
N LEU A 15 15.20 5.81 -2.94
CA LEU A 15 13.80 5.73 -3.39
C LEU A 15 13.10 4.48 -2.87
N ASP A 16 13.83 3.44 -2.48
CA ASP A 16 13.22 2.19 -2.01
C ASP A 16 12.48 2.39 -0.67
N LEU A 17 11.33 1.74 -0.56
CA LEU A 17 10.61 1.61 0.70
C LEU A 17 11.47 0.83 1.70
N SER A 18 11.53 1.29 2.94
CA SER A 18 12.15 0.49 3.99
C SER A 18 11.27 -0.72 4.34
N PRO A 19 11.84 -1.83 4.85
CA PRO A 19 11.06 -2.98 5.31
C PRO A 19 9.98 -2.61 6.35
N THR A 20 10.26 -1.62 7.19
CA THR A 20 9.31 -1.11 8.18
C THR A 20 8.11 -0.43 7.54
N MET A 21 8.32 0.35 6.47
CA MET A 21 7.24 1.01 5.73
C MET A 21 6.38 -0.01 4.97
N GLU A 22 7.02 -0.99 4.34
CA GLU A 22 6.31 -2.08 3.67
C GLU A 22 5.43 -2.85 4.66
N LYS A 23 5.97 -3.17 5.85
CA LYS A 23 5.20 -3.81 6.92
C LYS A 23 4.03 -2.93 7.37
N ASN A 24 4.25 -1.63 7.57
CA ASN A 24 3.19 -0.72 7.99
C ASN A 24 2.05 -0.63 6.96
N ALA A 25 2.37 -0.60 5.65
CA ALA A 25 1.37 -0.66 4.59
C ALA A 25 0.53 -1.95 4.64
N LYS A 26 1.19 -3.10 4.78
CA LYS A 26 0.51 -4.41 4.91
C LYS A 26 -0.39 -4.47 6.14
N ASP A 27 0.10 -4.01 7.28
CA ASP A 27 -0.67 -3.99 8.52
C ASP A 27 -1.92 -3.09 8.38
N LYS A 28 -1.81 -1.95 7.69
CA LYS A 28 -2.94 -1.05 7.40
C LYS A 28 -4.00 -1.72 6.50
N TYR A 29 -3.60 -2.46 5.46
CA TYR A 29 -4.55 -3.23 4.63
C TYR A 29 -5.33 -4.25 5.46
N VAL A 30 -4.63 -4.99 6.33
CA VAL A 30 -5.26 -5.99 7.21
C VAL A 30 -6.21 -5.33 8.22
N ALA A 31 -5.78 -4.21 8.83
CA ALA A 31 -6.60 -3.49 9.79
C ALA A 31 -7.88 -2.93 9.14
N LEU A 32 -7.79 -2.38 7.93
CA LEU A 32 -8.94 -1.87 7.19
C LEU A 32 -9.93 -2.99 6.83
N SER A 33 -9.43 -4.12 6.32
CA SER A 33 -10.26 -5.29 6.01
C SER A 33 -11.00 -5.77 7.25
N LYS A 34 -10.27 -5.97 8.36
CA LYS A 34 -10.85 -6.45 9.62
C LYS A 34 -11.92 -5.50 10.16
N TYR A 35 -11.66 -4.19 10.11
CA TYR A 35 -12.63 -3.19 10.57
C TYR A 35 -13.94 -3.26 9.77
N LEU A 36 -13.86 -3.38 8.44
CA LEU A 36 -15.04 -3.43 7.59
C LEU A 36 -15.82 -4.74 7.78
N ASP A 37 -15.13 -5.86 7.95
CA ASP A 37 -15.75 -7.14 8.32
C ASP A 37 -16.54 -7.03 9.65
N GLU A 38 -15.96 -6.36 10.66
CA GLU A 38 -16.61 -6.10 11.95
C GLU A 38 -17.85 -5.20 11.83
N GLN A 39 -17.92 -4.36 10.79
CA GLN A 39 -19.12 -3.56 10.46
C GLN A 39 -20.18 -4.34 9.66
N GLY A 40 -19.96 -5.64 9.43
CA GLY A 40 -20.89 -6.52 8.70
C GLY A 40 -20.75 -6.44 7.18
N LEU A 41 -19.67 -5.86 6.66
CA LEU A 41 -19.34 -5.88 5.24
C LEU A 41 -18.52 -7.13 4.92
N ASP A 42 -19.19 -8.26 4.70
CA ASP A 42 -18.55 -9.46 4.17
C ASP A 42 -18.02 -9.18 2.76
N SER A 43 -16.71 -9.03 2.66
CA SER A 43 -16.08 -8.59 1.43
C SER A 43 -14.65 -9.10 1.27
N ASP A 44 -14.24 -9.29 0.03
CA ASP A 44 -12.88 -9.70 -0.30
C ASP A 44 -12.04 -8.46 -0.64
N PHE A 45 -10.88 -8.33 0.00
CA PHE A 45 -9.95 -7.21 -0.14
C PHE A 45 -8.77 -7.57 -1.03
N TYR A 46 -8.51 -6.71 -2.01
CA TYR A 46 -7.38 -6.87 -2.93
C TYR A 46 -6.57 -5.57 -2.96
N PRO A 47 -5.28 -5.60 -2.55
CA PRO A 47 -4.37 -4.48 -2.77
C PRO A 47 -4.31 -4.15 -4.27
N GLN A 48 -4.19 -2.88 -4.59
CA GLN A 48 -4.11 -2.36 -5.96
C GLN A 48 -2.97 -1.34 -6.08
N GLY A 49 -2.90 -0.69 -7.24
CA GLY A 49 -2.02 0.44 -7.45
C GLY A 49 -0.54 0.11 -7.35
N SER A 50 0.25 1.10 -6.96
CA SER A 50 1.72 1.01 -6.96
C SER A 50 2.25 -0.05 -6.00
N PHE A 51 1.54 -0.30 -4.90
CA PHE A 51 1.90 -1.34 -3.93
C PHE A 51 1.75 -2.75 -4.52
N LEU A 52 0.70 -2.99 -5.29
CA LEU A 52 0.48 -4.29 -5.94
C LEU A 52 1.58 -4.62 -6.95
N ILE A 53 2.01 -3.63 -7.75
CA ILE A 53 3.01 -3.83 -8.81
C ILE A 53 4.44 -3.56 -8.36
N GLY A 54 4.67 -3.22 -7.09
CA GLY A 54 6.00 -2.99 -6.54
C GLY A 54 6.69 -1.72 -7.04
N THR A 55 5.93 -0.67 -7.36
CA THR A 55 6.46 0.62 -7.84
C THR A 55 6.29 1.76 -6.83
N THR A 56 5.76 1.48 -5.64
CA THR A 56 5.71 2.48 -4.57
C THR A 56 7.13 2.84 -4.14
N ILE A 57 7.43 4.13 -4.16
CA ILE A 57 8.69 4.69 -3.65
C ILE A 57 8.50 5.30 -2.28
N ARG A 58 9.61 5.54 -1.58
CA ARG A 58 9.62 6.29 -0.33
C ARG A 58 8.99 7.68 -0.54
N PRO A 59 7.91 8.02 0.18
CA PRO A 59 7.27 9.32 0.11
C PRO A 59 8.13 10.38 0.82
N TYR A 60 9.07 10.96 0.08
CA TYR A 60 9.97 12.00 0.59
C TYR A 60 9.82 13.28 -0.24
N HIS A 61 9.36 14.36 0.40
CA HIS A 61 9.14 15.64 -0.26
C HIS A 61 9.51 16.81 0.66
N ASN A 62 10.28 17.76 0.14
CA ASN A 62 10.75 18.96 0.87
C ASN A 62 11.45 18.67 2.20
N GLY A 63 12.29 17.62 2.24
CA GLY A 63 13.08 17.30 3.44
C GLY A 63 12.29 16.60 4.56
N LYS A 64 11.05 16.18 4.28
CA LYS A 64 10.17 15.51 5.25
C LYS A 64 9.66 14.20 4.68
N GLU A 65 9.50 13.21 5.57
CA GLU A 65 8.74 12.00 5.30
C GLU A 65 7.25 12.37 5.17
N HIS A 66 6.57 11.75 4.21
CA HIS A 66 5.13 11.87 3.98
C HIS A 66 4.46 10.50 4.09
N ASP A 67 3.14 10.49 4.02
CA ASP A 67 2.39 9.25 3.92
C ASP A 67 2.37 8.72 2.48
N TYR A 68 2.18 7.42 2.34
CA TYR A 68 1.94 6.75 1.06
C TYR A 68 0.47 6.41 0.90
N ASP A 69 0.02 6.40 -0.35
CA ASP A 69 -1.34 6.02 -0.71
C ASP A 69 -1.51 4.50 -0.70
N LEU A 70 -2.65 4.03 -0.19
CA LEU A 70 -3.01 2.61 -0.16
C LEU A 70 -4.24 2.39 -1.04
N ASP A 71 -4.02 1.85 -2.22
CA ASP A 71 -5.08 1.53 -3.17
C ASP A 71 -5.66 0.14 -2.88
N VAL A 72 -6.98 0.05 -2.82
CA VAL A 72 -7.69 -1.20 -2.52
C VAL A 72 -8.91 -1.33 -3.41
N LEU A 73 -9.13 -2.54 -3.92
CA LEU A 73 -10.42 -2.98 -4.46
C LEU A 73 -11.10 -3.88 -3.44
N THR A 74 -12.36 -3.58 -3.13
CA THR A 74 -13.20 -4.38 -2.25
C THR A 74 -14.38 -4.94 -3.03
N ILE A 75 -14.55 -6.26 -3.00
CA ILE A 75 -15.69 -6.94 -3.63
C ILE A 75 -16.69 -7.32 -2.53
N LEU A 76 -17.83 -6.64 -2.50
CA LEU A 76 -18.90 -6.95 -1.57
C LEU A 76 -19.57 -8.27 -1.96
N LYS A 77 -19.62 -9.23 -1.04
CA LYS A 77 -20.39 -10.45 -1.26
C LYS A 77 -21.85 -10.11 -1.16
N LYS A 78 -22.60 -10.33 -2.25
CA LYS A 78 -24.04 -10.11 -2.25
C LYS A 78 -24.68 -11.10 -1.29
N THR A 79 -25.08 -10.65 -0.11
CA THR A 79 -26.05 -11.41 0.68
C THR A 79 -27.32 -11.47 -0.16
N LEU A 80 -27.65 -12.63 -0.71
CA LEU A 80 -28.99 -12.90 -1.22
C LEU A 80 -29.92 -12.77 -0.01
N MET A 81 -30.44 -11.57 0.23
CA MET A 81 -31.62 -11.41 1.06
C MET A 81 -32.69 -12.29 0.43
N ARG A 82 -32.97 -13.42 1.08
CA ARG A 82 -34.16 -14.22 0.80
C ARG A 82 -35.32 -13.25 0.88
N LYS A 83 -35.93 -12.96 -0.27
CA LYS A 83 -37.27 -12.38 -0.32
C LYS A 83 -38.15 -13.32 0.50
N VAL A 84 -38.61 -12.82 1.65
CA VAL A 84 -39.71 -13.41 2.42
C VAL A 84 -40.96 -13.36 1.54
#